data_AF-A0A316NN84-F1
#
_entry.id   AF-A0A316NN84-F1
#
_cell.length_a   1.000
_cell.length_b   1.000
_cell.length_c   1.000
_cell.angle_alpha   90.00
_cell.angle_beta   90.00
_cell.angle_gamma   90.00
#
_symmetry.space_group_name_H-M   'P 1'
#
loop_
_entity.id
_entity.type
_entity.pdbx_description
1 polymer ?
#
loop_
_entity_poly.entity_id
_entity_poly.type
_entity_poly.pdbx_seq_one_letter_code
_entity_poly.pdbx_strand_id
1 'polypeptide(L)'
;MSFFVKKYIVNFQYDVITKLCTILNYSQVNKVISSIYIETDTNTLIQTWIEGIGTGTMIPAGESVTFTITISYPGGLTEVPENTQKGLVIRYEFEDYEEETKTTLLETMLTNEGDLTDIEGLQYDESTGRYYYQGSNINNYIEFNNELWRIVSVESDGKIKITKDGVLSSKEMQALEEQTSFWQQYFSATEVETFLSSHTVPFDIAGRRPFDPNLADSYCDASNSGCNAFSKGTYHVVQKKELIDQYTDLDSLLKLYLETVYYPNIDASSRQYLSPYTLKAGSVSTSDKDIASVIEYENLTTMTGNIGLLNISDYMLASTDSNCDNKFDNSSCGLNNYLGVEGEEFYLMNGRSGDSERLYTITTSRSTHKISYDVPTTAMSVRPVVALSSGVFGSGLGTEADPYRLN
;
A
#
# COMPACT_ATOMS: atom_id res chain seq x y z
N MET A 1 -22.07 30.56 11.26
CA MET A 1 -21.62 30.86 9.88
C MET A 1 -21.24 32.32 9.78
N SER A 2 -19.95 32.60 9.66
CA SER A 2 -19.44 33.94 9.39
C SER A 2 -19.03 33.98 7.91
N PHE A 3 -19.69 34.82 7.12
CA PHE A 3 -19.40 34.93 5.69
C PHE A 3 -18.37 36.02 5.45
N PHE A 4 -17.34 35.74 4.65
CA PHE A 4 -16.36 36.73 4.22
C PHE A 4 -16.49 36.94 2.70
N VAL A 5 -16.88 38.15 2.28
CA VAL A 5 -17.05 38.51 0.87
C VAL A 5 -16.08 39.64 0.55
N LYS A 6 -15.21 39.45 -0.45
CA LYS A 6 -14.26 40.48 -0.89
C LYS A 6 -14.47 40.80 -2.36
N LYS A 7 -14.70 42.09 -2.64
CA LYS A 7 -14.97 42.62 -3.99
C LYS A 7 -13.70 43.21 -4.58
N TYR A 8 -13.40 42.85 -5.82
CA TYR A 8 -12.26 43.38 -6.56
C TYR A 8 -12.74 44.06 -7.86
N ILE A 9 -12.28 45.29 -8.11
CA ILE A 9 -12.49 46.04 -9.37
C ILE A 9 -11.10 46.37 -9.91
N VAL A 10 -10.81 45.97 -11.16
CA VAL A 10 -9.47 46.10 -11.75
C VAL A 10 -9.56 46.48 -13.24
N ASN A 11 -8.70 47.41 -13.69
CA ASN A 11 -8.57 47.85 -15.08
C ASN A 11 -7.20 47.37 -15.63
N PHE A 12 -7.16 46.75 -16.81
CA PHE A 12 -5.95 46.14 -17.38
C PHE A 12 -5.31 46.97 -18.52
N GLN A 13 -3.98 47.05 -18.56
CA GLN A 13 -3.18 47.63 -19.66
C GLN A 13 -1.90 46.80 -19.96
N TYR A 14 -2.02 45.47 -20.13
CA TYR A 14 -0.94 44.52 -20.52
C TYR A 14 -0.07 43.87 -19.41
N ASP A 15 -0.64 43.44 -18.28
CA ASP A 15 0.13 42.63 -17.32
C ASP A 15 -0.73 41.64 -16.52
N VAL A 16 -0.08 40.56 -16.07
CA VAL A 16 -0.56 39.64 -15.03
C VAL A 16 -0.66 40.42 -13.71
N ILE A 17 -1.82 40.35 -13.05
CA ILE A 17 -2.02 40.96 -11.74
C ILE A 17 -2.05 39.86 -10.70
N THR A 18 -1.01 39.78 -9.88
CA THR A 18 -0.98 38.92 -8.70
C THR A 18 -1.25 39.76 -7.46
N LYS A 19 -2.25 39.35 -6.66
CA LYS A 19 -2.56 39.97 -5.38
C LYS A 19 -2.32 38.98 -4.26
N LEU A 20 -1.43 39.35 -3.33
CA LEU A 20 -1.32 38.66 -2.06
C LEU A 20 -2.56 38.98 -1.21
N CYS A 21 -3.20 37.92 -0.74
CA CYS A 21 -4.39 37.94 0.08
C CYS A 21 -4.11 37.24 1.40
N THR A 22 -4.90 37.58 2.41
CA THR A 22 -4.80 37.02 3.75
C THR A 22 -6.21 36.76 4.28
N ILE A 23 -6.44 35.57 4.82
CA ILE A 23 -7.62 35.25 5.63
C ILE A 23 -7.15 35.07 7.07
N LEU A 24 -7.72 35.84 8.00
CA LEU A 24 -7.43 35.78 9.42
C LEU A 24 -8.62 35.15 10.15
N ASN A 25 -8.34 34.09 10.92
CA ASN A 25 -9.33 33.43 11.76
C ASN A 25 -9.45 34.15 13.11
N TYR A 26 -10.48 34.98 13.26
CA TYR A 26 -10.76 35.70 14.52
C TYR A 26 -11.49 34.84 15.57
N SER A 27 -11.80 33.58 15.28
CA SER A 27 -12.52 32.72 16.22
C SER A 27 -11.59 32.12 17.27
N GLN A 28 -12.18 31.52 18.31
CA GLN A 28 -11.44 30.84 19.39
C GLN A 28 -11.11 29.38 19.08
N VAL A 29 -11.50 28.90 17.89
CA VAL A 29 -11.28 27.53 17.44
C VAL A 29 -10.61 27.54 16.07
N ASN A 30 -9.90 26.48 15.74
CA ASN A 30 -9.34 26.30 14.41
C ASN A 30 -10.48 26.24 13.38
N LYS A 31 -10.23 26.74 12.17
CA LYS A 31 -11.20 26.71 11.07
C LYS A 31 -10.64 25.95 9.90
N VAL A 32 -11.50 25.33 9.10
CA VAL A 32 -11.13 24.74 7.82
C VAL A 32 -11.92 25.40 6.70
N ILE A 33 -11.30 25.62 5.54
CA ILE A 33 -12.03 26.05 4.34
C ILE A 33 -12.84 24.86 3.83
N SER A 34 -14.16 24.88 4.00
CA SER A 34 -15.04 23.79 3.53
C SER A 34 -15.38 23.93 2.06
N SER A 35 -15.41 25.16 1.52
CA SER A 35 -15.63 25.40 0.09
C SER A 35 -15.13 26.78 -0.37
N ILE A 36 -14.80 26.87 -1.67
CA ILE A 36 -14.40 28.11 -2.35
C ILE A 36 -15.25 28.25 -3.62
N TYR A 37 -15.98 29.36 -3.75
CA TYR A 37 -16.86 29.64 -4.89
C TYR A 37 -16.52 30.98 -5.54
N ILE A 38 -16.53 31.04 -6.87
CA ILE A 38 -16.54 32.31 -7.62
C ILE A 38 -18.01 32.68 -7.88
N GLU A 39 -18.56 33.58 -7.07
CA GLU A 39 -19.97 34.00 -7.17
C GLU A 39 -20.24 34.96 -8.31
N THR A 40 -19.23 35.73 -8.71
CA THR A 40 -19.35 36.68 -9.80
C THR A 40 -18.03 36.73 -10.54
N ASP A 41 -18.11 36.57 -11.86
CA ASP A 41 -17.05 36.84 -12.80
C ASP A 41 -17.64 37.59 -13.99
N THR A 42 -17.43 38.91 -14.05
CA THR A 42 -18.03 39.74 -15.10
C THR A 42 -17.27 39.66 -16.43
N ASN A 43 -16.14 38.95 -16.48
CA ASN A 43 -15.32 38.80 -17.69
C ASN A 43 -14.51 37.50 -17.62
N THR A 44 -15.10 36.41 -18.11
CA THR A 44 -14.52 35.06 -18.10
C THR A 44 -13.39 34.88 -19.11
N LEU A 45 -13.17 35.83 -20.03
CA LEU A 45 -12.04 35.81 -20.96
C LEU A 45 -10.72 36.20 -20.29
N ILE A 46 -10.77 36.79 -19.10
CA ILE A 46 -9.61 37.04 -18.24
C ILE A 46 -9.57 35.90 -17.22
N GLN A 47 -8.48 35.14 -17.14
CA GLN A 47 -8.36 33.98 -16.27
C GLN A 47 -8.12 34.38 -14.81
N THR A 48 -8.48 33.50 -13.86
CA THR A 48 -8.25 33.68 -12.43
C THR A 48 -7.73 32.39 -11.82
N TRP A 49 -6.64 32.49 -11.07
CA TRP A 49 -5.98 31.40 -10.38
C TRP A 49 -5.85 31.75 -8.90
N ILE A 50 -6.15 30.80 -8.03
CA ILE A 50 -5.96 30.91 -6.57
C ILE A 50 -4.90 29.89 -6.19
N GLU A 51 -3.81 30.34 -5.57
CA GLU A 51 -2.70 29.47 -5.15
C GLU A 51 -2.38 29.70 -3.68
N GLY A 52 -2.06 28.62 -2.96
CA GLY A 52 -1.71 28.65 -1.53
C GLY A 52 -2.85 28.29 -0.57
N ILE A 53 -4.09 28.16 -1.04
CA ILE A 53 -5.23 27.66 -0.28
C ILE A 53 -6.12 26.75 -1.15
N GLY A 54 -6.86 25.85 -0.50
CA GLY A 54 -7.89 25.01 -1.12
C GLY A 54 -8.91 24.53 -0.09
N THR A 55 -9.93 23.79 -0.53
CA THR A 55 -10.80 23.05 0.39
C THR A 55 -9.93 22.15 1.29
N GLY A 56 -10.22 22.13 2.59
CA GLY A 56 -9.43 21.41 3.60
C GLY A 56 -8.28 22.22 4.21
N THR A 57 -7.99 23.43 3.73
CA THR A 57 -6.94 24.27 4.37
C THR A 57 -7.38 24.71 5.76
N MET A 58 -6.63 24.28 6.78
CA MET A 58 -6.82 24.68 8.17
C MET A 58 -6.18 26.04 8.47
N ILE A 59 -6.86 26.88 9.24
CA ILE A 59 -6.41 28.19 9.70
C ILE A 59 -6.53 28.22 11.24
N PRO A 60 -5.42 28.22 11.99
CA PRO A 60 -5.46 28.16 13.46
C PRO A 60 -6.21 29.33 14.08
N ALA A 61 -6.76 29.14 15.28
CA ALA A 61 -7.43 30.19 16.05
C ALA A 61 -6.50 31.40 16.26
N GLY A 62 -6.93 32.59 15.86
CA GLY A 62 -6.13 33.82 15.97
C GLY A 62 -5.04 33.98 14.90
N GLU A 63 -4.82 33.00 14.03
CA GLU A 63 -3.80 33.04 12.97
C GLU A 63 -4.39 33.33 11.59
N SER A 64 -3.50 33.61 10.64
CA SER A 64 -3.87 33.90 9.26
C SER A 64 -3.14 33.02 8.25
N VAL A 65 -3.84 32.68 7.17
CA VAL A 65 -3.23 32.09 5.97
C VAL A 65 -3.07 33.15 4.89
N THR A 66 -1.94 33.11 4.17
CA THR A 66 -1.67 33.94 3.00
C THR A 66 -1.78 33.13 1.72
N PHE A 67 -2.28 33.75 0.67
CA PHE A 67 -2.48 33.11 -0.63
C PHE A 67 -2.45 34.15 -1.75
N THR A 68 -2.25 33.72 -2.99
CA THR A 68 -2.21 34.60 -4.14
C THR A 68 -3.46 34.41 -5.00
N ILE A 69 -4.02 35.53 -5.45
CA ILE A 69 -4.99 35.54 -6.55
C ILE A 69 -4.29 36.16 -7.74
N THR A 70 -4.12 35.36 -8.80
CA THR A 70 -3.53 35.80 -10.05
C THR A 70 -4.64 35.96 -11.08
N ILE A 71 -4.75 37.17 -11.65
CA ILE A 71 -5.68 37.49 -12.73
C ILE A 71 -4.87 37.85 -13.96
N SER A 72 -5.03 37.10 -15.04
CA SER A 72 -4.24 37.29 -16.25
C SER A 72 -5.07 37.09 -17.49
N TYR A 73 -4.63 37.71 -18.58
CA TYR A 73 -5.07 37.32 -19.91
C TYR A 73 -4.60 35.89 -20.23
N PRO A 74 -5.38 35.10 -20.99
CA PRO A 74 -4.93 33.80 -21.47
C PRO A 74 -3.70 33.96 -22.38
N GLY A 75 -2.80 32.98 -22.36
CA GLY A 75 -1.60 32.99 -23.19
C GLY A 75 -1.94 32.98 -24.69
N GLY A 76 -1.14 33.69 -25.49
CA GLY A 76 -1.25 33.68 -26.97
C GLY A 76 -2.14 34.78 -27.57
N LEU A 77 -2.58 35.76 -26.78
CA LEU A 77 -3.29 36.92 -27.33
C LEU A 77 -2.36 37.83 -28.12
N THR A 78 -2.72 38.13 -29.37
CA THR A 78 -1.98 39.01 -30.28
C THR A 78 -2.45 40.47 -30.20
N GLU A 79 -3.59 40.73 -29.56
CA GLU A 79 -4.20 42.06 -29.38
C GLU A 79 -4.90 42.13 -28.00
N VAL A 80 -5.07 43.33 -27.43
CA VAL A 80 -5.79 43.51 -26.16
C VAL A 80 -7.30 43.43 -26.38
N PRO A 81 -8.03 42.59 -25.62
CA PRO A 81 -9.49 42.55 -25.67
C PRO A 81 -10.11 43.90 -25.33
N GLU A 82 -11.18 44.29 -26.04
CA GLU A 82 -11.88 45.57 -25.83
C GLU A 82 -12.38 45.75 -24.38
N ASN A 83 -12.87 44.67 -23.76
CA ASN A 83 -13.27 44.69 -22.36
C ASN A 83 -12.08 44.36 -21.45
N THR A 84 -11.49 45.41 -20.88
CA THR A 84 -10.36 45.35 -19.96
C THR A 84 -10.76 45.43 -18.49
N GLN A 85 -12.05 45.19 -18.16
CA GLN A 85 -12.54 45.20 -16.79
C GLN A 85 -12.92 43.79 -16.34
N LYS A 86 -12.50 43.43 -15.12
CA LYS A 86 -12.96 42.22 -14.44
C LYS A 86 -13.48 42.56 -13.05
N GLY A 87 -14.75 42.28 -12.81
CA GLY A 87 -15.37 42.23 -11.49
C GLY A 87 -15.35 40.78 -10.99
N LEU A 88 -14.73 40.57 -9.84
CA LEU A 88 -14.60 39.24 -9.23
C LEU A 88 -15.14 39.28 -7.79
N VAL A 89 -16.01 38.31 -7.46
CA VAL A 89 -16.48 38.04 -6.10
C VAL A 89 -16.20 36.58 -5.79
N ILE A 90 -15.39 36.34 -4.76
CA ILE A 90 -15.08 34.99 -4.26
C ILE A 90 -15.71 34.84 -2.89
N ARG A 91 -16.47 33.77 -2.69
CA ARG A 91 -17.02 33.34 -1.40
C ARG A 91 -16.18 32.18 -0.87
N TYR A 92 -15.89 32.25 0.42
CA TYR A 92 -15.29 31.17 1.18
C TYR A 92 -16.28 30.70 2.23
N GLU A 93 -16.41 29.40 2.40
CA GLU A 93 -17.15 28.79 3.49
C GLU A 93 -16.18 28.12 4.45
N PHE A 94 -16.52 28.17 5.74
CA PHE A 94 -15.67 27.68 6.82
C PHE A 94 -16.49 26.85 7.80
N GLU A 95 -15.88 25.77 8.26
CA GLU A 95 -16.38 24.92 9.33
C GLU A 95 -15.42 24.96 10.52
N ASP A 96 -15.91 24.58 11.70
CA ASP A 96 -15.01 24.31 12.84
C ASP A 96 -14.07 23.19 12.40
N TYR A 97 -12.77 23.39 12.59
CA TYR A 97 -11.82 22.31 12.40
C TYR A 97 -11.95 21.36 13.58
N GLU A 98 -12.66 20.27 13.37
CA GLU A 98 -12.56 19.10 14.21
C GLU A 98 -11.28 18.39 13.80
N GLU A 99 -10.31 18.33 14.71
CA GLU A 99 -9.16 17.45 14.52
C GLU A 99 -9.73 16.04 14.47
N GLU A 100 -9.66 15.39 13.30
CA GLU A 100 -9.92 13.96 13.22
C GLU A 100 -9.08 13.31 14.30
N THR A 101 -9.73 12.69 15.28
CA THR A 101 -9.04 11.91 16.29
C THR A 101 -8.36 10.76 15.56
N LYS A 102 -7.07 10.93 15.30
CA LYS A 102 -6.22 9.90 14.73
C LYS A 102 -5.97 8.85 15.79
N THR A 103 -6.94 7.95 15.96
CA THR A 103 -6.81 6.84 16.91
C THR A 103 -6.01 5.74 16.26
N THR A 104 -5.01 5.25 16.96
CA THR A 104 -4.25 4.06 16.55
C THR A 104 -5.07 2.80 16.81
N LEU A 105 -4.74 1.72 16.11
CA LEU A 105 -5.36 0.42 16.40
C LEU A 105 -5.11 0.00 17.85
N LEU A 106 -3.91 0.20 18.38
CA LEU A 106 -3.57 -0.18 19.76
C LEU A 106 -4.36 0.63 20.80
N GLU A 107 -4.64 1.90 20.55
CA GLU A 107 -5.52 2.69 21.42
C GLU A 107 -6.97 2.21 21.37
N THR A 108 -7.45 1.83 20.18
CA THR A 108 -8.81 1.26 20.00
C THR A 108 -8.93 -0.05 20.77
N MET A 109 -7.97 -0.94 20.59
CA MET A 109 -7.81 -2.20 21.31
C MET A 109 -7.81 -2.02 22.83
N LEU A 110 -6.96 -1.11 23.33
CA LEU A 110 -6.87 -0.80 24.76
C LEU A 110 -8.18 -0.22 25.30
N THR A 111 -8.89 0.58 24.51
CA THR A 111 -10.19 1.14 24.89
C THR A 111 -11.26 0.06 25.04
N ASN A 112 -11.22 -0.97 24.19
CA ASN A 112 -12.19 -2.05 24.19
C ASN A 112 -11.95 -3.06 25.32
N GLU A 113 -10.69 -3.50 25.52
CA GLU A 113 -10.35 -4.60 26.45
C GLU A 113 -9.72 -4.13 27.76
N GLY A 114 -9.22 -2.89 27.84
CA GLY A 114 -8.57 -2.33 29.03
C GLY A 114 -7.10 -2.72 29.20
N ASP A 115 -6.67 -3.85 28.65
CA ASP A 115 -5.28 -4.31 28.58
C ASP A 115 -5.01 -5.02 27.25
N LEU A 116 -3.87 -4.73 26.60
CA LEU A 116 -3.49 -5.37 25.34
C LEU A 116 -3.16 -6.85 25.51
N THR A 117 -2.79 -7.29 26.71
CA THR A 117 -2.47 -8.70 27.01
C THR A 117 -3.70 -9.60 27.07
N ASP A 118 -4.90 -9.01 27.18
CA ASP A 118 -6.18 -9.74 27.16
C ASP A 118 -6.68 -10.00 25.74
N ILE A 119 -6.04 -9.44 24.72
CA ILE A 119 -6.43 -9.60 23.31
C ILE A 119 -5.95 -10.95 22.80
N GLU A 120 -6.89 -11.82 22.47
CA GLU A 120 -6.61 -13.18 22.00
C GLU A 120 -5.68 -13.20 20.77
N GLY A 121 -4.57 -13.93 20.90
CA GLY A 121 -3.58 -14.11 19.84
C GLY A 121 -2.64 -12.93 19.61
N LEU A 122 -2.83 -11.78 20.25
CA LEU A 122 -1.93 -10.64 20.10
C LEU A 122 -0.66 -10.85 20.92
N GLN A 123 0.50 -10.72 20.29
CA GLN A 123 1.83 -10.87 20.90
C GLN A 123 2.64 -9.59 20.72
N TYR A 124 3.54 -9.34 21.67
CA TYR A 124 4.51 -8.24 21.61
C TYR A 124 5.93 -8.79 21.43
N ASP A 125 6.65 -8.28 20.43
CA ASP A 125 8.06 -8.57 20.23
C ASP A 125 8.90 -7.40 20.77
N GLU A 126 9.52 -7.61 21.93
CA GLU A 126 10.36 -6.61 22.60
C GLU A 126 11.57 -6.18 21.75
N SER A 127 12.06 -7.04 20.85
CA SER A 127 13.28 -6.75 20.06
C SER A 127 13.02 -5.75 18.94
N THR A 128 11.79 -5.74 18.41
CA THR A 128 11.39 -4.86 17.30
C THR A 128 10.43 -3.76 17.74
N GLY A 129 9.81 -3.90 18.92
CA GLY A 129 8.75 -3.02 19.41
C GLY A 129 7.44 -3.17 18.64
N ARG A 130 7.24 -4.31 17.96
CA ARG A 130 6.07 -4.57 17.12
C ARG A 130 5.08 -5.51 17.81
N TYR A 131 3.82 -5.38 17.45
CA TYR A 131 2.79 -6.36 17.78
C TYR A 131 2.46 -7.22 16.57
N TYR A 132 2.13 -8.49 16.80
CA TYR A 132 1.71 -9.41 15.75
C TYR A 132 0.71 -10.43 16.29
N TYR A 133 -0.03 -11.05 15.38
CA TYR A 133 -1.05 -12.03 15.74
C TYR A 133 -0.58 -13.47 15.55
N GLN A 134 -0.99 -14.39 16.43
CA GLN A 134 -0.81 -15.85 16.32
C GLN A 134 -2.09 -16.63 16.63
N GLY A 135 -2.26 -17.81 16.01
CA GLY A 135 -3.40 -18.70 16.25
C GLY A 135 -4.30 -18.86 15.03
N SER A 136 -5.33 -19.70 15.12
CA SER A 136 -6.30 -19.89 14.02
C SER A 136 -7.63 -19.15 14.22
N ASN A 137 -8.07 -18.97 15.46
CA ASN A 137 -9.38 -18.39 15.78
C ASN A 137 -9.20 -17.06 16.50
N ILE A 138 -8.66 -16.08 15.78
CA ILE A 138 -8.32 -14.77 16.34
C ILE A 138 -9.18 -13.65 15.72
N ASN A 139 -9.45 -12.64 16.53
CA ASN A 139 -10.23 -11.46 16.15
C ASN A 139 -9.30 -10.35 15.62
N ASN A 140 -8.78 -10.57 14.41
CA ASN A 140 -7.88 -9.63 13.71
C ASN A 140 -8.42 -9.19 12.34
N TYR A 141 -9.73 -9.19 12.15
CA TYR A 141 -10.37 -8.75 10.93
C TYR A 141 -10.43 -7.22 10.84
N ILE A 142 -10.26 -6.70 9.64
CA ILE A 142 -10.40 -5.28 9.32
C ILE A 142 -11.15 -5.12 7.98
N GLU A 143 -12.08 -4.16 7.92
CA GLU A 143 -12.76 -3.80 6.70
C GLU A 143 -11.89 -2.83 5.89
N PHE A 144 -11.48 -3.24 4.69
CA PHE A 144 -10.66 -2.44 3.79
C PHE A 144 -11.05 -2.74 2.34
N ASN A 145 -11.17 -1.70 1.51
CA ASN A 145 -11.58 -1.84 0.11
C ASN A 145 -12.93 -2.56 -0.06
N ASN A 146 -13.88 -2.31 0.84
CA ASN A 146 -15.18 -2.98 0.89
C ASN A 146 -15.11 -4.52 1.05
N GLU A 147 -14.02 -5.02 1.63
CA GLU A 147 -13.75 -6.44 1.83
C GLU A 147 -13.14 -6.70 3.20
N LEU A 148 -13.14 -7.97 3.62
CA LEU A 148 -12.43 -8.39 4.82
C LEU A 148 -10.95 -8.65 4.55
N TRP A 149 -10.14 -8.06 5.41
CA TRP A 149 -8.70 -8.22 5.48
C TRP A 149 -8.31 -8.68 6.88
N ARG A 150 -7.08 -9.16 7.02
CA ARG A 150 -6.45 -9.62 8.25
C ARG A 150 -5.32 -8.68 8.63
N ILE A 151 -5.28 -8.28 9.90
CA ILE A 151 -4.14 -7.57 10.47
C ILE A 151 -3.04 -8.59 10.76
N VAL A 152 -1.88 -8.39 10.16
CA VAL A 152 -0.69 -9.23 10.34
C VAL A 152 0.14 -8.73 11.51
N SER A 153 0.43 -7.42 11.52
CA SER A 153 1.25 -6.78 12.55
C SER A 153 0.95 -5.29 12.68
N VAL A 154 1.24 -4.76 13.87
CA VAL A 154 1.38 -3.33 14.14
C VAL A 154 2.88 -3.07 14.34
N GLU A 155 3.49 -2.38 13.38
CA GLU A 155 4.91 -2.07 13.40
C GLU A 155 5.22 -0.98 14.45
N SER A 156 6.49 -0.83 14.83
CA SER A 156 6.90 0.10 15.90
C SER A 156 6.71 1.59 15.57
N ASP A 157 6.53 1.93 14.29
CA ASP A 157 6.14 3.27 13.83
C ASP A 157 4.60 3.48 13.82
N GLY A 158 3.85 2.47 14.27
CA GLY A 158 2.39 2.46 14.32
C GLY A 158 1.71 2.14 12.99
N LYS A 159 2.46 1.87 11.91
CA LYS A 159 1.87 1.37 10.66
C LYS A 159 1.37 -0.05 10.86
N ILE A 160 0.33 -0.38 10.10
CA ILE A 160 -0.36 -1.65 10.29
C ILE A 160 -0.30 -2.44 8.98
N LYS A 161 0.38 -3.57 9.03
CA LYS A 161 0.51 -4.48 7.90
C LYS A 161 -0.75 -5.33 7.83
N ILE A 162 -1.44 -5.29 6.70
CA ILE A 162 -2.68 -6.05 6.47
C ILE A 162 -2.56 -6.90 5.21
N THR A 163 -3.28 -8.02 5.18
CA THR A 163 -3.39 -8.90 4.02
C THR A 163 -4.84 -9.28 3.77
N LYS A 164 -5.21 -9.59 2.52
CA LYS A 164 -6.59 -10.01 2.19
C LYS A 164 -6.96 -11.26 3.00
N ASP A 165 -8.19 -11.40 3.49
CA ASP A 165 -8.57 -12.60 4.27
C ASP A 165 -8.42 -13.88 3.43
N GLY A 166 -8.81 -13.83 2.15
CA GLY A 166 -8.54 -14.86 1.14
C GLY A 166 -7.43 -14.51 0.15
N VAL A 167 -7.66 -14.81 -1.13
CA VAL A 167 -6.78 -14.50 -2.26
C VAL A 167 -7.50 -13.60 -3.27
N LEU A 168 -6.79 -13.07 -4.27
CA LEU A 168 -7.42 -12.35 -5.39
C LEU A 168 -8.43 -13.26 -6.10
N SER A 169 -9.67 -12.78 -6.25
CA SER A 169 -10.73 -13.57 -6.86
C SER A 169 -10.69 -13.51 -8.40
N SER A 170 -11.30 -14.48 -9.07
CA SER A 170 -11.44 -14.51 -10.54
C SER A 170 -12.16 -13.27 -11.01
N LYS A 171 -13.21 -12.88 -10.28
CA LYS A 171 -14.02 -11.72 -10.61
C LYS A 171 -13.19 -10.44 -10.59
N GLU A 172 -12.37 -10.25 -9.56
CA GLU A 172 -11.48 -9.09 -9.47
C GLU A 172 -10.42 -9.11 -10.57
N MET A 173 -9.76 -10.25 -10.77
CA MET A 173 -8.71 -10.39 -11.78
C MET A 173 -9.25 -10.18 -13.20
N GLN A 174 -10.43 -10.72 -13.52
CA GLN A 174 -11.10 -10.53 -14.80
C GLN A 174 -11.47 -9.06 -15.02
N ALA A 175 -12.07 -8.40 -14.02
CA ALA A 175 -12.42 -7.00 -14.12
C ALA A 175 -11.20 -6.09 -14.35
N LEU A 176 -10.07 -6.41 -13.71
CA LEU A 176 -8.82 -5.68 -13.91
C LEU A 176 -8.20 -5.95 -15.28
N GLU A 177 -8.22 -7.20 -15.75
CA GLU A 177 -7.69 -7.56 -17.08
C GLU A 177 -8.53 -6.94 -18.20
N GLU A 178 -9.86 -6.92 -18.09
CA GLU A 178 -10.73 -6.25 -19.08
C GLU A 178 -10.40 -4.76 -19.23
N GLN A 179 -9.97 -4.11 -18.15
CA GLN A 179 -9.62 -2.69 -18.14
C GLN A 179 -8.20 -2.40 -18.63
N THR A 180 -7.26 -3.32 -18.39
CA THR A 180 -5.82 -3.03 -18.55
C THR A 180 -5.14 -3.86 -19.62
N SER A 181 -5.71 -5.02 -19.97
CA SER A 181 -5.09 -6.03 -20.84
C SER A 181 -3.66 -6.36 -20.42
N PHE A 182 -3.39 -6.39 -19.11
CA PHE A 182 -2.04 -6.52 -18.57
C PHE A 182 -1.44 -7.87 -18.93
N TRP A 183 -2.13 -8.96 -18.60
CA TRP A 183 -1.62 -10.31 -18.81
C TRP A 183 -1.53 -10.66 -20.30
N GLN A 184 -2.42 -10.13 -21.13
CA GLN A 184 -2.38 -10.28 -22.59
C GLN A 184 -1.13 -9.68 -23.25
N GLN A 185 -0.40 -8.79 -22.57
CA GLN A 185 0.89 -8.28 -23.07
C GLN A 185 2.00 -9.35 -23.01
N TYR A 186 1.85 -10.36 -22.15
CA TYR A 186 2.89 -11.34 -21.85
C TYR A 186 2.50 -12.77 -22.23
N PHE A 187 1.20 -13.07 -22.33
CA PHE A 187 0.69 -14.42 -22.54
C PHE A 187 -0.34 -14.48 -23.67
N SER A 188 -0.55 -15.69 -24.20
CA SER A 188 -1.64 -15.91 -25.15
C SER A 188 -3.01 -15.77 -24.47
N ALA A 189 -4.04 -15.41 -25.24
CA ALA A 189 -5.39 -15.27 -24.71
C ALA A 189 -5.89 -16.52 -23.96
N THR A 190 -5.52 -17.73 -24.42
CA THR A 190 -5.88 -18.99 -23.78
C THR A 190 -5.22 -19.16 -22.40
N GLU A 191 -3.96 -18.76 -22.27
CA GLU A 191 -3.25 -18.79 -20.99
C GLU A 191 -3.88 -17.79 -20.01
N VAL A 192 -4.16 -16.57 -20.48
CA VAL A 192 -4.85 -15.55 -19.68
C VAL A 192 -6.22 -16.04 -19.22
N GLU A 193 -7.03 -16.62 -20.10
CA GLU A 193 -8.33 -17.21 -19.72
C GLU A 193 -8.17 -18.30 -18.64
N THR A 194 -7.14 -19.14 -18.76
CA THR A 194 -6.83 -20.17 -17.77
C THR A 194 -6.53 -19.52 -16.42
N PHE A 195 -5.56 -18.61 -16.36
CA PHE A 195 -5.17 -17.87 -15.16
C PHE A 195 -6.35 -17.19 -14.46
N LEU A 196 -7.15 -16.47 -15.24
CA LEU A 196 -8.31 -15.74 -14.76
C LEU A 196 -9.47 -16.62 -14.31
N SER A 197 -9.56 -17.87 -14.79
CA SER A 197 -10.59 -18.82 -14.36
C SER A 197 -10.17 -19.62 -13.12
N SER A 198 -8.86 -19.87 -12.99
CA SER A 198 -8.27 -20.57 -11.83
C SER A 198 -7.88 -19.63 -10.70
N HIS A 199 -8.02 -18.31 -10.87
CA HIS A 199 -7.62 -17.30 -9.87
C HIS A 199 -6.10 -17.29 -9.60
N THR A 200 -5.30 -17.72 -10.57
CA THR A 200 -3.86 -17.94 -10.40
C THR A 200 -3.08 -17.22 -11.47
N VAL A 201 -1.91 -16.68 -11.14
CA VAL A 201 -1.00 -16.01 -12.08
C VAL A 201 0.44 -16.39 -11.76
N PRO A 202 1.38 -16.37 -12.72
CA PRO A 202 2.78 -16.63 -12.44
C PRO A 202 3.43 -15.47 -11.68
N PHE A 203 4.40 -15.79 -10.83
CA PHE A 203 5.23 -14.80 -10.13
C PHE A 203 6.15 -14.05 -11.11
N ASP A 204 6.79 -14.78 -12.01
CA ASP A 204 7.62 -14.24 -13.09
C ASP A 204 7.61 -15.18 -14.31
N ILE A 205 8.24 -14.77 -15.40
CA ILE A 205 8.31 -15.56 -16.64
C ILE A 205 9.73 -15.85 -17.09
N ALA A 206 9.89 -16.96 -17.81
CA ALA A 206 11.14 -17.40 -18.39
C ALA A 206 11.76 -16.33 -19.32
N GLY A 207 13.06 -16.09 -19.19
CA GLY A 207 13.82 -15.22 -20.10
C GLY A 207 13.48 -13.72 -20.02
N ARG A 208 12.61 -13.28 -19.10
CA ARG A 208 12.27 -11.85 -18.95
C ARG A 208 13.39 -11.03 -18.32
N ARG A 209 14.19 -11.61 -17.42
CA ARG A 209 15.35 -10.93 -16.84
C ARG A 209 16.50 -10.95 -17.87
N PRO A 210 16.93 -9.78 -18.37
CA PRO A 210 17.93 -9.73 -19.43
C PRO A 210 19.28 -10.22 -18.90
N PHE A 211 20.00 -10.96 -19.75
CA PHE A 211 21.43 -11.21 -19.54
C PHE A 211 22.21 -9.94 -19.87
N ASP A 212 22.91 -9.37 -18.89
CA ASP A 212 23.96 -8.39 -19.17
C ASP A 212 25.33 -9.08 -19.10
N PRO A 213 26.02 -9.28 -20.24
CA PRO A 213 27.36 -9.88 -20.26
C PRO A 213 28.43 -9.06 -19.53
N ASN A 214 28.15 -7.79 -19.17
CA ASN A 214 29.02 -6.96 -18.34
C ASN A 214 28.78 -7.18 -16.84
N LEU A 215 27.68 -7.84 -16.47
CA LEU A 215 27.31 -8.22 -15.10
C LEU A 215 27.34 -9.75 -14.99
N ALA A 216 28.53 -10.34 -15.14
CA ALA A 216 28.75 -11.79 -15.26
C ALA A 216 28.25 -12.67 -14.08
N ASP A 217 27.64 -12.07 -13.05
CA ASP A 217 27.02 -12.72 -11.88
C ASP A 217 25.64 -12.11 -11.55
N SER A 218 24.89 -11.63 -12.55
CA SER A 218 23.55 -11.06 -12.32
C SER A 218 22.56 -12.11 -11.80
N TYR A 219 21.70 -11.70 -10.87
CA TYR A 219 20.74 -12.59 -10.26
C TYR A 219 19.63 -12.91 -11.25
N CYS A 220 19.34 -14.21 -11.42
CA CYS A 220 18.37 -14.72 -12.40
C CYS A 220 18.75 -14.51 -13.87
N ASP A 221 20.05 -14.47 -14.15
CA ASP A 221 20.57 -14.36 -15.51
C ASP A 221 19.98 -15.44 -16.45
N ALA A 222 19.27 -14.99 -17.49
CA ALA A 222 18.68 -15.81 -18.56
C ALA A 222 17.93 -17.07 -18.09
N SER A 223 17.31 -17.03 -16.90
CA SER A 223 16.65 -18.20 -16.33
C SER A 223 15.44 -18.63 -17.17
N ASN A 224 15.38 -19.92 -17.49
CA ASN A 224 14.24 -20.54 -18.18
C ASN A 224 13.07 -20.85 -17.24
N SER A 225 13.26 -20.72 -15.92
CA SER A 225 12.24 -21.01 -14.90
C SER A 225 11.59 -19.75 -14.34
N GLY A 226 12.04 -18.56 -14.79
CA GLY A 226 11.71 -17.26 -14.21
C GLY A 226 12.61 -16.93 -13.01
N CYS A 227 12.39 -15.76 -12.40
CA CYS A 227 13.21 -15.26 -11.29
C CYS A 227 12.42 -15.19 -9.99
N ASN A 228 13.01 -15.66 -8.90
CA ASN A 228 12.39 -15.61 -7.57
C ASN A 228 12.49 -14.22 -6.88
N ALA A 229 13.22 -13.26 -7.46
CA ALA A 229 13.33 -11.91 -6.91
C ALA A 229 12.06 -11.11 -7.16
N PHE A 230 11.44 -10.62 -6.08
CA PHE A 230 10.20 -9.84 -6.16
C PHE A 230 10.36 -8.52 -6.92
N SER A 231 11.49 -7.85 -6.76
CA SER A 231 11.75 -6.51 -7.27
C SER A 231 13.09 -6.39 -8.00
N LYS A 232 13.34 -5.27 -8.68
CA LYS A 232 14.66 -4.90 -9.18
C LYS A 232 15.58 -4.40 -8.06
N GLY A 233 16.90 -4.50 -8.27
CA GLY A 233 17.92 -4.01 -7.38
C GLY A 233 18.97 -5.05 -7.02
N THR A 234 19.75 -4.73 -5.98
CA THR A 234 20.77 -5.63 -5.43
C THR A 234 20.12 -6.61 -4.46
N TYR A 235 20.34 -7.90 -4.70
CA TYR A 235 19.95 -9.00 -3.85
C TYR A 235 21.18 -9.60 -3.20
N HIS A 236 21.11 -9.74 -1.89
CA HIS A 236 22.09 -10.50 -1.15
C HIS A 236 21.70 -11.97 -1.21
N VAL A 237 22.45 -12.75 -1.99
CA VAL A 237 22.26 -14.19 -2.10
C VAL A 237 23.25 -14.88 -1.19
N VAL A 238 22.76 -15.77 -0.33
CA VAL A 238 23.57 -16.52 0.62
C VAL A 238 23.91 -17.86 -0.01
N GLN A 239 25.07 -17.96 -0.66
CA GLN A 239 25.58 -19.26 -1.09
C GLN A 239 26.56 -19.77 -0.04
N LYS A 240 26.25 -20.91 0.60
CA LYS A 240 27.18 -21.58 1.54
C LYS A 240 27.71 -20.66 2.66
N LYS A 241 26.85 -19.79 3.21
CA LYS A 241 27.15 -18.76 4.24
C LYS A 241 28.02 -17.58 3.78
N GLU A 242 28.24 -17.42 2.48
CA GLU A 242 28.85 -16.21 1.93
C GLU A 242 27.78 -15.35 1.25
N LEU A 243 27.74 -14.07 1.62
CA LEU A 243 26.88 -13.06 0.99
C LEU A 243 27.51 -12.67 -0.34
N ILE A 244 26.78 -12.89 -1.43
CA ILE A 244 27.16 -12.40 -2.76
C ILE A 244 26.08 -11.42 -3.20
N ASP A 245 26.50 -10.19 -3.42
CA ASP A 245 25.66 -9.13 -3.95
C ASP A 245 25.48 -9.38 -5.45
N GLN A 246 24.27 -9.76 -5.84
CA GLN A 246 23.89 -9.93 -7.23
C GLN A 246 22.81 -8.92 -7.58
N TYR A 247 22.62 -8.63 -8.86
CA TYR A 247 21.75 -7.54 -9.28
C TYR A 247 20.71 -8.02 -10.29
N THR A 248 19.51 -7.43 -10.23
CA THR A 248 18.45 -7.67 -11.21
C THR A 248 17.82 -6.35 -11.68
N ASP A 249 17.66 -6.21 -13.01
CA ASP A 249 17.25 -4.95 -13.64
C ASP A 249 15.74 -4.70 -13.68
N LEU A 250 14.94 -5.76 -13.52
CA LEU A 250 13.50 -5.70 -13.65
C LEU A 250 12.83 -6.16 -12.36
N ASP A 251 11.66 -5.62 -12.06
CA ASP A 251 10.78 -6.16 -11.04
C ASP A 251 10.17 -7.48 -11.51
N SER A 252 9.72 -8.37 -10.61
CA SER A 252 8.94 -9.55 -11.02
C SER A 252 7.70 -9.15 -11.80
N LEU A 253 7.21 -10.04 -12.67
CA LEU A 253 5.98 -9.78 -13.40
C LEU A 253 4.81 -9.57 -12.44
N LEU A 254 4.74 -10.35 -11.36
CA LEU A 254 3.71 -10.19 -10.33
C LEU A 254 3.82 -8.86 -9.58
N LYS A 255 5.03 -8.40 -9.22
CA LYS A 255 5.19 -7.05 -8.63
C LYS A 255 4.69 -5.97 -9.57
N LEU A 256 5.04 -6.07 -10.86
CA LEU A 256 4.57 -5.11 -11.87
C LEU A 256 3.04 -5.09 -11.94
N TYR A 257 2.39 -6.26 -11.95
CA TYR A 257 0.92 -6.36 -11.88
C TYR A 257 0.36 -5.71 -10.61
N LEU A 258 0.93 -6.04 -9.44
CA LEU A 258 0.46 -5.51 -8.16
C LEU A 258 0.57 -3.99 -8.09
N GLU A 259 1.68 -3.40 -8.56
CA GLU A 259 1.92 -1.96 -8.48
C GLU A 259 1.21 -1.14 -9.56
N THR A 260 1.05 -1.68 -10.77
CA THR A 260 0.52 -0.92 -11.91
C THR A 260 -0.93 -1.21 -12.22
N VAL A 261 -1.46 -2.35 -11.77
CA VAL A 261 -2.83 -2.77 -12.02
C VAL A 261 -3.61 -2.86 -10.73
N TYR A 262 -3.21 -3.69 -9.77
CA TYR A 262 -4.03 -3.92 -8.58
C TYR A 262 -4.07 -2.70 -7.65
N TYR A 263 -2.92 -2.21 -7.20
CA TYR A 263 -2.82 -1.11 -6.22
C TYR A 263 -3.52 0.18 -6.69
N PRO A 264 -3.36 0.66 -7.95
CA PRO A 264 -4.05 1.84 -8.43
C PRO A 264 -5.58 1.68 -8.55
N ASN A 265 -6.09 0.45 -8.51
CA ASN A 265 -7.52 0.13 -8.61
C ASN A 265 -8.16 -0.23 -7.26
N ILE A 266 -7.43 -0.22 -6.15
CA ILE A 266 -8.04 -0.18 -4.79
C ILE A 266 -8.91 1.08 -4.71
N ASP A 267 -10.10 1.04 -4.12
CA ASP A 267 -11.02 2.18 -4.07
C ASP A 267 -10.37 3.44 -3.46
N ALA A 268 -10.66 4.61 -4.04
CA ALA A 268 -10.04 5.87 -3.63
C ALA A 268 -10.25 6.19 -2.14
N SER A 269 -11.43 5.86 -1.60
CA SER A 269 -11.78 5.99 -0.19
C SER A 269 -10.96 5.09 0.72
N SER A 270 -10.43 3.96 0.22
CA SER A 270 -9.54 3.06 0.96
C SER A 270 -8.07 3.42 0.76
N ARG A 271 -7.68 3.81 -0.46
CA ARG A 271 -6.29 4.19 -0.78
C ARG A 271 -5.75 5.35 0.06
N GLN A 272 -6.61 6.27 0.50
CA GLN A 272 -6.18 7.41 1.33
C GLN A 272 -5.56 6.99 2.67
N TYR A 273 -5.87 5.80 3.19
CA TYR A 273 -5.30 5.30 4.44
C TYR A 273 -3.97 4.56 4.24
N LEU A 274 -3.60 4.25 3.00
CA LEU A 274 -2.38 3.49 2.70
C LEU A 274 -1.12 4.33 2.89
N SER A 275 -0.06 3.67 3.33
CA SER A 275 1.28 4.24 3.46
C SER A 275 2.31 3.33 2.82
N PRO A 276 3.36 3.87 2.18
CA PRO A 276 4.52 3.06 1.81
C PRO A 276 5.13 2.40 3.06
N TYR A 277 5.62 1.18 2.91
CA TYR A 277 6.25 0.41 3.98
C TYR A 277 7.48 -0.34 3.49
N THR A 278 8.26 -0.85 4.43
CA THR A 278 9.47 -1.61 4.13
C THR A 278 9.11 -3.04 3.74
N LEU A 279 9.33 -3.37 2.48
CA LEU A 279 9.29 -4.73 1.95
C LEU A 279 10.60 -5.44 2.29
N LYS A 280 10.49 -6.65 2.87
CA LYS A 280 11.62 -7.50 3.26
C LYS A 280 11.82 -8.62 2.24
N ALA A 281 12.55 -8.36 1.16
CA ALA A 281 12.64 -9.22 -0.02
C ALA A 281 13.89 -10.13 -0.04
N GLY A 282 14.65 -10.17 1.05
CA GLY A 282 15.86 -11.00 1.14
C GLY A 282 15.57 -12.49 0.93
N SER A 283 16.53 -13.18 0.31
CA SER A 283 16.41 -14.62 0.04
C SER A 283 16.77 -15.45 1.26
N VAL A 284 16.04 -16.53 1.50
CA VAL A 284 16.21 -17.39 2.70
C VAL A 284 16.70 -18.77 2.28
N SER A 285 17.75 -19.26 2.94
CA SER A 285 18.31 -20.58 2.67
C SER A 285 17.49 -21.70 3.30
N THR A 286 17.46 -22.87 2.67
CA THR A 286 16.86 -24.07 3.26
C THR A 286 17.66 -24.64 4.43
N SER A 287 18.83 -24.09 4.76
CA SER A 287 19.58 -24.45 5.98
C SER A 287 19.20 -23.62 7.19
N ASP A 288 18.70 -22.41 6.98
CA ASP A 288 18.52 -21.38 8.01
C ASP A 288 17.02 -21.25 8.27
N LYS A 289 16.51 -22.17 9.10
CA LYS A 289 15.08 -22.43 9.21
C LYS A 289 14.41 -21.88 10.46
N ASP A 290 15.20 -21.45 11.44
CA ASP A 290 14.69 -20.83 12.66
C ASP A 290 14.27 -19.38 12.40
N ILE A 291 13.32 -18.90 13.18
CA ILE A 291 12.67 -17.59 12.98
C ILE A 291 13.66 -16.43 13.04
N ALA A 292 14.67 -16.50 13.91
CA ALA A 292 15.66 -15.45 14.05
C ALA A 292 16.52 -15.32 12.79
N SER A 293 17.03 -16.45 12.28
CA SER A 293 17.78 -16.49 11.04
C SER A 293 16.90 -16.06 9.85
N VAL A 294 15.65 -16.54 9.75
CA VAL A 294 14.72 -16.14 8.68
C VAL A 294 14.55 -14.62 8.67
N ILE A 295 14.22 -14.01 9.82
CA ILE A 295 14.06 -12.55 9.93
C ILE A 295 15.35 -11.82 9.54
N GLU A 296 16.52 -12.30 9.98
CA GLU A 296 17.81 -11.71 9.58
C GLU A 296 17.96 -11.70 8.05
N TYR A 297 17.76 -12.84 7.39
CA TYR A 297 17.92 -12.99 5.94
C TYR A 297 16.88 -12.20 5.13
N GLU A 298 15.62 -12.17 5.56
CA GLU A 298 14.57 -11.36 4.90
C GLU A 298 14.94 -9.87 4.88
N ASN A 299 15.62 -9.39 5.93
CA ASN A 299 16.04 -7.99 6.08
C ASN A 299 17.33 -7.62 5.34
N LEU A 300 18.08 -8.59 4.79
CA LEU A 300 19.30 -8.27 4.03
C LEU A 300 18.99 -7.50 2.75
N THR A 301 17.82 -7.71 2.15
CA THR A 301 17.36 -6.95 0.98
C THR A 301 16.02 -6.32 1.29
N THR A 302 16.01 -5.00 1.47
CA THR A 302 14.80 -4.24 1.76
C THR A 302 14.59 -3.12 0.76
N MET A 303 13.33 -2.72 0.62
CA MET A 303 12.95 -1.56 -0.19
C MET A 303 11.65 -0.95 0.29
N THR A 304 11.46 0.33 0.02
CA THR A 304 10.17 0.98 0.22
C THR A 304 9.22 0.59 -0.92
N GLY A 305 8.04 0.11 -0.58
CA GLY A 305 6.98 -0.22 -1.53
C GLY A 305 5.60 0.06 -0.96
N ASN A 306 4.60 0.08 -1.84
CA ASN A 306 3.19 0.30 -1.44
C ASN A 306 2.40 -1.00 -1.30
N ILE A 307 2.87 -2.07 -1.93
CA ILE A 307 2.22 -3.36 -1.99
C ILE A 307 3.27 -4.46 -2.09
N GLY A 308 3.00 -5.59 -1.46
CA GLY A 308 3.88 -6.75 -1.47
C GLY A 308 3.10 -8.04 -1.22
N LEU A 309 3.82 -9.03 -0.71
CA LEU A 309 3.28 -10.32 -0.29
C LEU A 309 3.67 -10.62 1.16
N LEU A 310 3.10 -11.67 1.72
CA LEU A 310 3.50 -12.16 3.03
C LEU A 310 4.95 -12.64 3.01
N ASN A 311 5.66 -12.38 4.10
CA ASN A 311 6.98 -12.91 4.38
C ASN A 311 6.89 -14.34 4.94
N ILE A 312 8.01 -15.06 4.91
CA ILE A 312 8.12 -16.36 5.59
C ILE A 312 7.93 -16.14 7.09
N SER A 313 8.56 -15.11 7.65
CA SER A 313 8.44 -14.77 9.06
C SER A 313 7.02 -14.42 9.49
N ASP A 314 6.22 -13.75 8.65
CA ASP A 314 4.81 -13.48 8.95
C ASP A 314 4.05 -14.79 9.16
N TYR A 315 4.25 -15.75 8.26
CA TYR A 315 3.58 -17.04 8.32
C TYR A 315 4.05 -17.90 9.50
N MET A 316 5.36 -17.90 9.79
CA MET A 316 5.90 -18.60 10.95
C MET A 316 5.33 -18.05 12.25
N LEU A 317 5.36 -16.72 12.41
CA LEU A 317 4.90 -16.06 13.62
C LEU A 317 3.39 -16.19 13.78
N ALA A 318 2.59 -16.31 12.72
CA ALA A 318 1.16 -16.55 12.85
C ALA A 318 0.79 -17.92 13.44
N SER A 319 1.71 -18.88 13.48
CA SER A 319 1.48 -20.19 14.09
C SER A 319 1.74 -20.17 15.60
N THR A 320 0.94 -20.93 16.35
CA THR A 320 1.20 -21.21 17.77
C THR A 320 2.05 -22.48 17.99
N ASP A 321 2.45 -23.19 16.92
CA ASP A 321 3.23 -24.41 17.03
C ASP A 321 4.73 -24.08 17.14
N SER A 322 5.35 -24.43 18.28
CA SER A 322 6.76 -24.11 18.55
C SER A 322 7.78 -24.80 17.64
N ASN A 323 7.36 -25.80 16.84
CA ASN A 323 8.23 -26.30 15.78
C ASN A 323 8.51 -25.24 14.72
N CYS A 324 7.62 -24.26 14.56
CA CYS A 324 7.74 -23.19 13.58
C CYS A 324 8.81 -22.19 13.95
N ASP A 325 9.08 -21.99 15.25
CA ASP A 325 10.18 -21.14 15.72
C ASP A 325 11.54 -21.62 15.23
N ASN A 326 11.70 -22.93 15.02
CA ASN A 326 12.97 -23.54 14.65
C ASN A 326 13.01 -24.04 13.20
N LYS A 327 11.84 -24.14 12.55
CA LYS A 327 11.71 -24.80 11.25
C LYS A 327 10.49 -24.33 10.47
N PHE A 328 10.69 -23.31 9.63
CA PHE A 328 9.62 -22.75 8.79
C PHE A 328 8.92 -23.75 7.85
N ASP A 329 9.63 -24.79 7.37
CA ASP A 329 9.09 -25.80 6.46
C ASP A 329 8.49 -27.02 7.18
N ASN A 330 8.25 -26.91 8.49
CA ASN A 330 7.51 -27.93 9.21
C ASN A 330 6.03 -27.90 8.78
N SER A 331 5.47 -29.08 8.51
CA SER A 331 4.06 -29.20 8.14
C SER A 331 3.09 -28.76 9.24
N SER A 332 3.56 -28.69 10.49
CA SER A 332 2.74 -28.18 11.60
C SER A 332 2.57 -26.67 11.58
N CYS A 333 3.31 -25.92 10.75
CA CYS A 333 3.18 -24.46 10.71
C CYS A 333 1.90 -23.92 10.10
N GLY A 334 1.16 -24.74 9.35
CA GLY A 334 -0.22 -24.43 9.01
C GLY A 334 -1.25 -24.87 10.05
N LEU A 335 -0.84 -25.59 11.11
CA LEU A 335 -1.74 -25.88 12.22
C LEU A 335 -1.86 -24.61 13.07
N ASN A 336 -3.10 -24.27 13.44
CA ASN A 336 -3.41 -23.11 14.27
C ASN A 336 -2.80 -21.81 13.72
N ASN A 337 -2.97 -21.57 12.42
CA ASN A 337 -2.41 -20.42 11.72
C ASN A 337 -3.48 -19.78 10.83
N TYR A 338 -3.94 -18.58 11.21
CA TYR A 338 -4.97 -17.83 10.50
C TYR A 338 -4.51 -17.31 9.12
N LEU A 339 -3.22 -17.36 8.82
CA LEU A 339 -2.71 -16.99 7.50
C LEU A 339 -2.82 -18.14 6.49
N GLY A 340 -3.18 -19.36 6.89
CA GLY A 340 -3.58 -20.41 5.94
C GLY A 340 -4.94 -20.09 5.32
N VAL A 341 -5.08 -20.25 3.99
CA VAL A 341 -6.35 -20.05 3.28
C VAL A 341 -6.80 -21.39 2.71
N GLU A 342 -7.88 -21.95 3.24
CA GLU A 342 -8.34 -23.30 2.86
C GLU A 342 -8.49 -23.47 1.34
N GLY A 343 -7.89 -24.52 0.79
CA GLY A 343 -7.94 -24.84 -0.63
C GLY A 343 -7.00 -24.01 -1.52
N GLU A 344 -6.31 -23.01 -0.97
CA GLU A 344 -5.47 -22.09 -1.74
C GLU A 344 -3.97 -22.34 -1.54
N GLU A 345 -3.22 -22.18 -2.63
CA GLU A 345 -1.77 -22.15 -2.66
C GLU A 345 -1.32 -20.78 -3.19
N PHE A 346 -0.39 -20.13 -2.51
CA PHE A 346 -0.03 -18.75 -2.83
C PHE A 346 1.44 -18.44 -2.57
N TYR A 347 1.94 -17.40 -3.24
CA TYR A 347 3.32 -16.97 -3.11
C TYR A 347 3.60 -16.26 -1.79
N LEU A 348 4.81 -16.47 -1.28
CA LEU A 348 5.45 -15.57 -0.34
C LEU A 348 6.41 -14.63 -1.08
N MET A 349 6.81 -13.54 -0.44
CA MET A 349 7.67 -12.53 -1.05
C MET A 349 9.12 -12.99 -1.25
N ASN A 350 9.57 -13.96 -0.44
CA ASN A 350 10.98 -14.31 -0.33
C ASN A 350 11.40 -15.41 -1.32
N GLY A 351 12.55 -15.22 -1.94
CA GLY A 351 13.20 -16.22 -2.78
C GLY A 351 14.00 -17.25 -1.98
N ARG A 352 14.23 -18.43 -2.56
CA ARG A 352 15.18 -19.40 -2.01
C ARG A 352 16.61 -18.95 -2.28
N SER A 353 17.43 -18.93 -1.24
CA SER A 353 18.84 -18.59 -1.40
C SER A 353 19.62 -19.66 -2.16
N GLY A 354 20.53 -19.22 -3.03
CA GLY A 354 21.39 -20.07 -3.85
C GLY A 354 20.69 -20.78 -5.02
N ASP A 355 19.39 -20.54 -5.21
CA ASP A 355 18.59 -21.10 -6.29
C ASP A 355 17.56 -20.05 -6.73
N SER A 356 17.99 -19.20 -7.65
CA SER A 356 17.21 -18.06 -8.18
C SER A 356 15.94 -18.49 -8.92
N GLU A 357 15.81 -19.79 -9.22
CA GLU A 357 14.68 -20.40 -9.90
C GLU A 357 13.63 -20.96 -8.92
N ARG A 358 13.78 -20.72 -7.62
CA ARG A 358 12.84 -21.20 -6.59
C ARG A 358 12.42 -20.08 -5.66
N LEU A 359 11.11 -19.84 -5.54
CA LEU A 359 10.55 -18.95 -4.50
C LEU A 359 9.78 -19.74 -3.46
N TYR A 360 9.63 -19.18 -2.27
CA TYR A 360 8.81 -19.79 -1.23
C TYR A 360 7.32 -19.55 -1.47
N THR A 361 6.54 -20.56 -1.12
CA THR A 361 5.08 -20.60 -1.33
C THR A 361 4.41 -21.23 -0.12
N ILE A 362 3.13 -20.94 0.08
CA ILE A 362 2.25 -21.74 0.92
C ILE A 362 1.58 -22.78 0.04
N THR A 363 1.73 -24.05 0.39
CA THR A 363 1.15 -25.19 -0.34
C THR A 363 0.17 -25.94 0.54
N THR A 364 -0.73 -26.69 -0.07
CA THR A 364 -1.68 -27.57 0.62
C THR A 364 -1.22 -29.01 0.52
N SER A 365 -1.11 -29.70 1.65
CA SER A 365 -0.84 -31.14 1.66
C SER A 365 -1.72 -31.81 2.72
N ARG A 366 -2.64 -32.67 2.28
CA ARG A 366 -3.46 -33.52 3.18
C ARG A 366 -4.10 -32.71 4.32
N SER A 367 -4.80 -31.63 3.98
CA SER A 367 -5.52 -30.72 4.90
C SER A 367 -4.67 -29.80 5.81
N THR A 368 -3.35 -29.70 5.62
CA THR A 368 -2.55 -28.67 6.30
C THR A 368 -1.75 -27.83 5.32
N HIS A 369 -1.69 -26.52 5.57
CA HIS A 369 -0.83 -25.59 4.85
C HIS A 369 0.60 -25.72 5.35
N LYS A 370 1.57 -25.51 4.47
CA LYS A 370 2.98 -25.46 4.85
C LYS A 370 3.76 -24.58 3.90
N ILE A 371 4.87 -24.05 4.39
CA ILE A 371 5.84 -23.38 3.56
C ILE A 371 6.57 -24.43 2.72
N SER A 372 6.60 -24.23 1.41
CA SER A 372 7.35 -25.01 0.44
C SER A 372 7.99 -24.07 -0.58
N TYR A 373 8.43 -24.58 -1.72
CA TYR A 373 8.99 -23.77 -2.80
C TYR A 373 8.59 -24.30 -4.16
N ASP A 374 8.43 -23.40 -5.12
CA ASP A 374 8.08 -23.73 -6.51
C ASP A 374 8.89 -22.88 -7.49
N VAL A 375 8.78 -23.16 -8.80
CA VAL A 375 9.33 -22.29 -9.84
C VAL A 375 8.47 -21.03 -10.00
N PRO A 376 9.07 -19.85 -10.25
CA PRO A 376 8.35 -18.60 -10.48
C PRO A 376 7.30 -18.62 -11.60
N THR A 377 7.44 -19.53 -12.56
CA THR A 377 6.51 -19.71 -13.69
C THR A 377 5.26 -20.53 -13.34
N THR A 378 5.23 -21.25 -12.20
CA THR A 378 4.05 -22.00 -11.76
C THR A 378 3.00 -21.02 -11.28
N ALA A 379 1.87 -20.88 -11.98
CA ALA A 379 0.79 -19.98 -11.59
C ALA A 379 0.14 -20.39 -10.26
N MET A 380 0.06 -19.44 -9.32
CA MET A 380 -0.56 -19.64 -8.00
C MET A 380 -1.45 -18.45 -7.63
N SER A 381 -2.24 -18.63 -6.58
CA SER A 381 -3.10 -17.58 -6.06
C SER A 381 -2.24 -16.47 -5.45
N VAL A 382 -2.78 -15.25 -5.44
CA VAL A 382 -2.07 -14.07 -4.95
C VAL A 382 -2.78 -13.55 -3.72
N ARG A 383 -2.02 -13.32 -2.65
CA ARG A 383 -2.51 -12.74 -1.41
C ARG A 383 -1.77 -11.43 -1.13
N PRO A 384 -2.33 -10.28 -1.56
CA PRO A 384 -1.66 -9.00 -1.45
C PRO A 384 -1.46 -8.58 0.02
N VAL A 385 -0.40 -7.84 0.24
CA VAL A 385 -0.10 -7.16 1.51
C VAL A 385 0.06 -5.68 1.25
N VAL A 386 -0.58 -4.86 2.08
CA VAL A 386 -0.42 -3.40 2.09
C VAL A 386 -0.22 -2.93 3.52
N ALA A 387 0.20 -1.67 3.69
CA ALA A 387 0.30 -1.05 5.00
C ALA A 387 -0.64 0.15 5.12
N LEU A 388 -1.34 0.22 6.24
CA LEU A 388 -2.11 1.37 6.66
C LEU A 388 -1.21 2.35 7.43
N SER A 389 -1.47 3.64 7.26
CA SER A 389 -0.86 4.71 8.07
C SER A 389 -1.23 4.53 9.54
N SER A 390 -0.42 5.07 10.45
CA SER A 390 -0.81 5.14 11.86
C SER A 390 -1.97 6.13 12.04
N GLY A 391 -2.83 5.86 13.03
CA GLY A 391 -3.87 6.80 13.43
C GLY A 391 -5.08 6.89 12.49
N VAL A 392 -5.39 5.82 11.75
CA VAL A 392 -6.51 5.77 10.77
C VAL A 392 -7.71 4.96 11.26
N PHE A 393 -7.75 4.55 12.53
CA PHE A 393 -8.77 3.64 13.07
C PHE A 393 -9.88 4.40 13.78
N GLY A 394 -11.11 3.91 13.61
CA GLY A 394 -12.30 4.51 14.22
C GLY A 394 -13.03 3.61 15.20
N SER A 395 -13.21 2.32 14.89
CA SER A 395 -14.04 1.43 15.72
C SER A 395 -13.84 -0.06 15.41
N GLY A 396 -14.62 -0.91 16.08
CA GLY A 396 -14.74 -2.35 15.83
C GLY A 396 -14.01 -3.19 16.86
N LEU A 397 -14.35 -4.48 16.92
CA LEU A 397 -13.76 -5.47 17.83
C LEU A 397 -12.80 -6.44 17.15
N GLY A 398 -12.63 -6.31 15.83
CA GLY A 398 -11.77 -7.19 15.04
C GLY A 398 -12.37 -8.58 14.78
N THR A 399 -13.64 -8.82 15.12
CA THR A 399 -14.32 -10.08 14.80
C THR A 399 -14.77 -10.07 13.33
N GLU A 400 -15.09 -11.23 12.75
CA GLU A 400 -15.62 -11.26 11.37
C GLU A 400 -16.94 -10.48 11.23
N ALA A 401 -17.79 -10.53 12.26
CA ALA A 401 -19.09 -9.84 12.27
C ALA A 401 -18.99 -8.35 12.63
N ASP A 402 -17.92 -7.96 13.32
CA ASP A 402 -17.62 -6.58 13.70
C ASP A 402 -16.11 -6.32 13.53
N PRO A 403 -15.64 -6.21 12.28
CA PRO A 403 -14.23 -6.00 11.98
C PRO A 403 -13.80 -4.60 12.42
N TYR A 404 -12.49 -4.40 12.59
CA TYR A 404 -11.97 -3.05 12.76
C TYR A 404 -12.31 -2.18 11.53
N ARG A 405 -12.62 -0.91 11.77
CA ARG A 405 -13.02 0.06 10.74
C ARG A 405 -12.10 1.27 10.76
N LEU A 406 -11.85 1.80 9.57
CA LEU A 406 -11.08 3.02 9.34
C LEU A 406 -11.97 4.26 9.49
N ASN A 407 -11.38 5.41 9.85
CA ASN A 407 -12.07 6.68 10.14
C ASN A 407 -12.75 7.33 8.93
#